data_AF-A0A6V7VHH3-F1
#
_entry.id   AF-A0A6V7VHH3-F1
#
_cell.length_a   1.000
_cell.length_b   1.000
_cell.length_c   1.000
_cell.angle_alpha   90.00
_cell.angle_beta   90.00
_cell.angle_gamma   90.00
#
_symmetry.space_group_name_H-M   'P 1'
#
loop_
_entity.id
_entity.type
_entity.pdbx_description
1 polymer ?
#
loop_
_entity_poly.entity_id
_entity_poly.type
_entity_poly.pdbx_seq_one_letter_code
_entity_poly.pdbx_strand_id
1 'polypeptide(L)'
;MVSYVKSHTGYDQNMKRLLKQLTKTLIILVIIPFINQLFTILTVFSTLNKTNDSVKDNYINSIYIFLAIFMHFTPVLNPIVCIITNKPYKEAVFNRLQIHPQ
;
A
#
# COMPACT_ATOMS: atom_id res chain seq x y z
N MET A 1 -9.86 9.38 -43.08
CA MET A 1 -10.39 10.19 -41.96
C MET A 1 -10.85 9.35 -40.76
N VAL A 2 -11.57 8.23 -40.97
CA VAL A 2 -12.08 7.35 -39.88
C VAL A 2 -10.97 6.72 -39.01
N SER A 3 -9.81 6.38 -39.57
CA SER A 3 -8.68 5.81 -38.80
C SER A 3 -8.03 6.83 -37.84
N TYR A 4 -8.01 8.11 -38.24
CA TYR A 4 -7.43 9.19 -37.42
C TYR A 4 -8.26 9.44 -36.16
N VAL A 5 -9.59 9.43 -36.29
CA VAL A 5 -10.53 9.56 -35.16
C VAL A 5 -10.46 8.35 -34.23
N LYS A 6 -10.30 7.13 -34.77
CA LYS A 6 -10.09 5.91 -33.95
C LYS A 6 -8.76 5.94 -33.16
N SER A 7 -7.70 6.51 -33.73
CA SER A 7 -6.40 6.62 -33.01
C SER A 7 -6.49 7.54 -31.80
N HIS A 8 -7.15 8.70 -31.94
CA HIS A 8 -7.28 9.68 -30.86
C HIS A 8 -8.28 9.23 -29.79
N THR A 9 -9.39 8.59 -30.19
CA THR A 9 -10.37 8.03 -29.23
C THR A 9 -9.81 6.82 -28.46
N GLY A 10 -8.99 5.98 -29.10
CA GLY A 10 -8.29 4.87 -28.44
C GLY A 10 -7.24 5.33 -27.41
N TYR A 11 -6.51 6.40 -27.71
CA TYR A 11 -5.57 7.01 -26.75
C TYR A 11 -6.30 7.58 -25.52
N ASP A 12 -7.44 8.24 -25.75
CA ASP A 12 -8.26 8.84 -24.69
C ASP A 12 -8.90 7.77 -23.77
N GLN A 13 -9.32 6.64 -24.32
CA GLN A 13 -9.81 5.50 -23.52
C GLN A 13 -8.70 4.83 -22.68
N ASN A 14 -7.50 4.67 -23.25
CA ASN A 14 -6.35 4.12 -22.52
C ASN A 14 -5.90 5.06 -21.40
N MET A 15 -5.86 6.37 -21.65
CA MET A 15 -5.54 7.38 -20.65
C MET A 15 -6.55 7.36 -19.49
N LYS A 16 -7.86 7.30 -19.79
CA LYS A 16 -8.92 7.16 -18.77
C LYS A 16 -8.75 5.89 -17.93
N ARG A 17 -8.36 4.77 -18.55
CA ARG A 17 -8.12 3.50 -17.84
C ARG A 17 -6.91 3.61 -16.89
N LEU A 18 -5.81 4.20 -17.35
CA LEU A 18 -4.62 4.43 -16.53
C LEU A 18 -4.91 5.37 -15.37
N LEU A 19 -5.64 6.47 -15.63
CA LEU A 19 -6.06 7.41 -14.59
C LEU A 19 -6.88 6.70 -13.51
N LYS A 20 -7.86 5.88 -13.90
CA LYS A 20 -8.67 5.07 -12.96
C LYS A 20 -7.82 4.12 -12.12
N GLN A 21 -6.81 3.48 -12.71
CA GLN A 21 -5.87 2.61 -11.99
C GLN A 21 -5.01 3.39 -11.01
N LEU A 22 -4.49 4.56 -11.41
CA LEU A 22 -3.72 5.45 -10.55
C LEU A 22 -4.56 5.96 -9.38
N THR A 23 -5.78 6.43 -9.62
CA THR A 23 -6.69 6.88 -8.55
C THR A 23 -6.96 5.75 -7.56
N LYS A 24 -7.25 4.53 -8.02
CA LYS A 24 -7.45 3.37 -7.14
C LYS A 24 -6.21 3.06 -6.30
N THR A 25 -5.04 3.11 -6.93
CA THR A 25 -3.74 2.90 -6.26
C THR A 25 -3.52 3.94 -5.17
N LEU A 26 -3.76 5.21 -5.50
CA LEU A 26 -3.60 6.34 -4.57
C LEU A 26 -4.52 6.20 -3.35
N ILE A 27 -5.79 5.83 -3.57
CA ILE A 27 -6.74 5.61 -2.47
C ILE A 27 -6.24 4.53 -1.51
N ILE A 28 -5.76 3.40 -2.04
CA ILE A 28 -5.24 2.30 -1.20
C ILE A 28 -3.97 2.74 -0.45
N LEU A 29 -3.06 3.43 -1.14
CA LEU A 29 -1.83 3.98 -0.54
C LEU A 29 -2.09 5.02 0.54
N VAL A 30 -3.22 5.71 0.53
CA VAL A 30 -3.59 6.66 1.60
C VAL A 30 -4.27 5.92 2.77
N ILE A 31 -5.11 4.92 2.48
CA ILE A 31 -5.85 4.20 3.52
C ILE A 31 -4.91 3.37 4.40
N ILE A 32 -3.91 2.69 3.83
CA ILE A 32 -2.98 1.83 4.58
C ILE A 32 -2.23 2.59 5.69
N PRO A 33 -1.50 3.68 5.42
CA PRO A 33 -0.80 4.43 6.47
C PRO A 33 -1.77 5.08 7.43
N PHE A 34 -2.96 5.51 6.99
CA PHE A 34 -3.97 6.08 7.88
C PHE A 34 -4.45 5.05 8.91
N ILE A 35 -4.80 3.83 8.48
CA ILE A 35 -5.20 2.75 9.39
C ILE A 35 -4.05 2.41 10.35
N ASN A 36 -2.82 2.33 9.84
CA ASN A 36 -1.68 1.97 10.67
C ASN A 36 -1.38 3.02 11.75
N GLN A 37 -1.45 4.30 11.37
CA GLN A 37 -1.27 5.42 12.30
C GLN A 37 -2.40 5.45 13.35
N LEU A 38 -3.65 5.24 12.94
CA LEU A 38 -4.80 5.20 13.84
C LEU A 38 -4.67 4.06 14.86
N PHE A 39 -4.30 2.86 14.41
CA PHE A 39 -4.09 1.71 15.29
C PHE A 39 -2.98 1.99 16.31
N THR A 40 -1.87 2.57 15.88
CA THR A 40 -0.76 2.98 16.77
C THR A 40 -1.22 3.93 17.86
N ILE A 41 -1.97 4.99 17.50
CA ILE A 41 -2.48 5.97 18.47
C ILE A 41 -3.43 5.31 19.47
N LEU A 42 -4.34 4.45 19.02
CA LEU A 42 -5.27 3.74 19.89
C LEU A 42 -4.54 2.81 20.87
N THR A 43 -3.51 2.11 20.42
CA THR A 43 -2.69 1.23 21.27
C THR A 43 -1.94 2.04 22.33
N VAL A 44 -1.31 3.15 21.95
CA VAL A 44 -0.61 4.04 22.90
C VAL A 44 -1.59 4.63 23.92
N PHE A 45 -2.75 5.10 23.49
CA PHE A 45 -3.76 5.67 24.39
C PHE A 45 -4.33 4.62 25.37
N SER A 46 -4.58 3.40 24.88
CA SER A 46 -5.11 2.29 25.70
C SER A 46 -4.12 1.83 26.77
N THR A 47 -2.81 1.88 26.48
CA THR A 47 -1.76 1.45 27.39
C THR A 47 -1.44 2.52 28.44
N LEU A 48 -1.42 3.81 28.08
CA LEU A 48 -1.26 4.91 29.04
C LEU A 48 -2.33 4.92 30.14
N ASN A 49 -3.54 4.45 29.83
CA ASN A 49 -4.65 4.41 30.81
C ASN A 49 -4.61 3.18 31.76
N LYS A 50 -3.64 2.25 31.63
CA LYS A 50 -3.67 0.93 32.29
C LYS A 50 -2.48 0.60 33.21
N THR A 51 -1.63 1.57 33.55
CA THR A 51 -0.29 1.42 34.16
C THR A 51 -0.19 0.92 35.62
N ASN A 52 -1.13 0.11 36.14
CA ASN A 52 -1.10 -0.30 37.56
C ASN A 52 -0.90 -1.81 37.83
N ASP A 53 -0.69 -2.67 36.83
CA ASP A 53 -0.49 -4.12 37.03
C ASP A 53 0.75 -4.67 36.29
N SER A 54 1.68 -5.28 37.02
CA SER A 54 2.91 -5.89 36.47
C SER A 54 2.66 -7.04 35.49
N VAL A 55 1.53 -7.76 35.62
CA VAL A 55 1.12 -8.80 34.66
C VAL A 55 0.65 -8.19 33.33
N LYS A 56 0.11 -6.97 33.34
CA LYS A 56 -0.25 -6.25 32.12
C LYS A 56 0.98 -5.76 31.37
N ASP A 57 2.08 -5.48 32.05
CA ASP A 57 3.29 -4.91 31.43
C ASP A 57 3.91 -5.85 30.37
N ASN A 58 3.94 -7.16 30.62
CA ASN A 58 4.45 -8.13 29.64
C ASN A 58 3.54 -8.25 28.39
N TYR A 59 2.22 -8.19 28.59
CA TYR A 59 1.25 -8.19 27.49
C TYR A 59 1.34 -6.91 26.66
N ILE A 60 1.48 -5.77 27.33
CA ILE A 60 1.66 -4.46 26.71
C ILE A 60 2.97 -4.42 25.90
N ASN A 61 4.08 -4.91 26.44
CA ASN A 61 5.35 -5.00 25.72
C ASN A 61 5.25 -5.89 24.47
N SER A 62 4.55 -7.03 24.57
CA SER A 62 4.35 -7.92 23.41
C SER A 62 3.55 -7.24 22.30
N ILE A 63 2.52 -6.46 22.66
CA ILE A 63 1.75 -5.65 21.70
C ILE A 63 2.64 -4.59 21.05
N TYR A 64 3.48 -3.90 21.81
CA TYR A 64 4.38 -2.88 21.28
C TYR A 64 5.41 -3.44 20.31
N ILE A 65 5.98 -4.62 20.60
CA ILE A 65 6.90 -5.30 19.68
C ILE A 65 6.18 -5.66 18.38
N PHE A 66 4.97 -6.23 18.47
CA PHE A 66 4.18 -6.55 17.29
C PHE A 66 3.85 -5.30 16.45
N LEU A 67 3.47 -4.21 17.12
CA LEU A 67 3.19 -2.92 16.48
C LEU A 67 4.43 -2.35 15.78
N ALA A 68 5.61 -2.42 16.41
CA ALA A 68 6.87 -1.95 15.84
C ALA A 68 7.23 -2.72 14.57
N ILE A 69 7.11 -4.06 14.60
CA ILE A 69 7.30 -4.91 13.43
C ILE A 69 6.32 -4.50 12.33
N PHE A 70 5.04 -4.37 12.64
CA PHE A 70 4.01 -4.02 11.66
C PHE A 70 4.25 -2.64 11.02
N MET A 71 4.68 -1.65 11.80
CA MET A 71 5.04 -0.32 11.29
C MET A 71 6.22 -0.37 10.31
N HIS A 72 7.21 -1.23 10.55
CA HIS A 72 8.33 -1.45 9.63
C HIS A 72 7.92 -2.14 8.32
N PHE A 73 6.79 -2.85 8.29
CA PHE A 73 6.24 -3.43 7.06
C PHE A 73 5.47 -2.43 6.18
N THR A 74 5.01 -1.29 6.72
CA THR A 74 4.32 -0.23 5.96
C THR A 74 5.03 0.19 4.66
N PRO A 75 6.34 0.51 4.66
CA PRO A 75 7.03 0.88 3.43
C PRO A 75 7.08 -0.26 2.39
N VAL A 76 6.97 -1.52 2.81
CA VAL A 76 6.92 -2.69 1.92
C VAL A 76 5.55 -2.83 1.24
N LEU A 77 4.47 -2.39 1.90
CA LEU A 77 3.12 -2.42 1.32
C LEU A 77 2.99 -1.45 0.13
N ASN A 78 3.72 -0.33 0.14
CA ASN A 78 3.66 0.65 -0.94
C ASN A 78 3.99 0.06 -2.33
N PRO A 79 5.16 -0.57 -2.56
CA PRO A 79 5.45 -1.20 -3.84
C PRO A 79 4.52 -2.38 -4.14
N ILE A 80 4.08 -3.15 -3.14
CA ILE A 80 3.14 -4.26 -3.33
C ILE A 80 1.81 -3.77 -3.91
N VAL A 81 1.24 -2.71 -3.34
CA VAL A 81 0.00 -2.11 -3.81
C VAL A 81 0.17 -1.66 -5.26
N CYS A 82 1.25 -0.94 -5.57
CA CYS A 82 1.56 -0.50 -6.93
C CYS A 82 1.64 -1.67 -7.94
N ILE A 83 2.26 -2.80 -7.56
CA ILE A 83 2.35 -4.00 -8.41
C ILE A 83 0.96 -4.62 -8.65
N ILE A 84 0.08 -4.62 -7.64
CA ILE A 84 -1.24 -5.27 -7.74
C ILE A 84 -2.22 -4.40 -8.55
N THR A 85 -2.18 -3.08 -8.36
CA THR A 85 -3.21 -2.17 -8.88
C THR A 85 -2.82 -1.52 -10.20
N ASN A 86 -1.52 -1.41 -10.50
CA ASN A 86 -1.01 -0.72 -11.68
C ASN A 86 -0.37 -1.70 -12.67
N LYS A 87 -1.09 -1.99 -13.77
CA LYS A 87 -0.69 -2.96 -14.80
C LYS A 87 0.70 -2.67 -15.41
N PRO A 88 1.02 -1.44 -15.88
CA PRO A 88 2.36 -1.14 -16.39
C PRO A 88 3.46 -1.31 -15.33
N TYR A 89 3.17 -1.03 -14.05
CA TYR A 89 4.14 -1.24 -12.97
C TYR A 89 4.39 -2.74 -12.74
N LYS A 90 3.32 -3.54 -12.75
CA LYS A 90 3.41 -5.01 -12.72
C LYS A 90 4.27 -5.55 -13.86
N GLU A 91 3.99 -5.13 -15.09
CA GLU A 91 4.74 -5.56 -16.27
C GLU A 91 6.21 -5.16 -16.18
N ALA A 92 6.51 -3.93 -15.72
CA ALA A 92 7.90 -3.49 -15.53
C ALA A 92 8.67 -4.33 -14.50
N VAL A 93 8.02 -4.76 -13.41
CA VAL A 93 8.64 -5.60 -12.37
C VAL A 93 8.83 -7.03 -12.87
N PHE A 94 7.78 -7.66 -13.41
CA PHE A 94 7.83 -9.07 -13.81
C PHE A 94 8.59 -9.30 -15.13
N ASN A 95 8.54 -8.38 -16.10
CA ASN A 95 9.31 -8.53 -17.34
C ASN A 95 10.80 -8.26 -17.10
N ARG A 96 11.18 -7.43 -16.11
CA ARG A 96 12.59 -7.33 -15.67
C ARG A 96 13.09 -8.63 -15.06
N LEU A 97 12.25 -9.37 -14.33
CA LEU A 97 12.60 -10.69 -13.80
C LEU A 97 12.75 -11.76 -14.90
N GLN A 98 12.24 -11.53 -16.11
CA GLN A 98 12.38 -12.44 -17.24
C GLN A 98 13.65 -12.19 -18.07
N ILE A 99 14.35 -11.07 -17.90
CA ILE A 99 15.60 -10.77 -18.61
C ILE A 99 16.80 -11.09 -17.70
N HIS A 100 17.18 -12.37 -17.70
CA HIS A 100 18.55 -12.87 -17.96
C HIS A 100 18.67 -14.37 -17.58
N PRO A 101 18.51 -15.31 -18.53
CA PRO A 101 19.45 -16.42 -18.58
C PRO A 101 20.83 -15.82 -18.92
N GLN A 102 21.80 -16.02 -18.02
CA GLN A 102 23.22 -15.82 -18.33
C GLN A 102 23.68 -16.88 -19.34
#